data_AF-A0A4R1RVK4-F1
#
_entry.id   AF-A0A4R1RVK4-F1
#
_cell.length_a   1.000
_cell.length_b   1.000
_cell.length_c   1.000
_cell.angle_alpha   90.00
_cell.angle_beta   90.00
_cell.angle_gamma   90.00
#
_symmetry.space_group_name_H-M   'P 1'
#
loop_
_entity.id
_entity.type
_entity.pdbx_description
1 polymer ?
#
loop_
_entity_poly.entity_id
_entity_poly.type
_entity_poly.pdbx_seq_one_letter_code
_entity_poly.pdbx_strand_id
1 'polypeptide(L)' 'MPGERYLYDFKSQKAVLYQRGEYLYPLYGGSAEHWVSGDYAFCLTTQRITYWILGKDVYGHLGNGELTREPVFYYGD' A
#
# COMPACT_ATOMS: atom_id res chain seq x y z
N MET A 1 -4.72 -16.89 -5.96
CA MET A 1 -5.01 -16.84 -7.41
C MET A 1 -3.87 -16.07 -8.08
N PRO A 2 -3.41 -16.42 -9.29
CA PRO A 2 -2.24 -15.77 -9.87
C PRO A 2 -2.52 -14.29 -10.12
N GLY A 3 -1.75 -13.40 -9.49
CA GLY A 3 -1.83 -11.95 -9.69
C GLY A 3 -2.22 -11.11 -8.47
N GLU A 4 -2.62 -11.74 -7.36
CA GLU A 4 -2.87 -11.03 -6.09
C GLU A 4 -1.62 -11.05 -5.22
N ARG A 5 -1.19 -9.88 -4.75
CA ARG A 5 -0.06 -9.75 -3.81
C ARG A 5 -0.58 -9.14 -2.51
N TYR A 6 -0.19 -9.68 -1.37
CA TYR A 6 -0.64 -9.17 -0.08
C TYR A 6 0.36 -8.19 0.49
N LEU A 7 -0.13 -7.12 1.11
CA LEU A 7 0.68 -6.23 1.93
C LEU A 7 0.41 -6.56 3.40
N TYR A 8 1.50 -6.72 4.13
CA TYR A 8 1.51 -7.05 5.54
C TYR A 8 1.91 -5.81 6.33
N ASP A 9 1.24 -5.59 7.45
CA ASP A 9 1.64 -4.58 8.43
C ASP A 9 3.00 -4.91 9.02
N PHE A 10 3.93 -3.96 8.94
CA PHE A 10 5.33 -4.19 9.29
C PHE A 10 5.52 -4.52 10.77
N LYS A 11 4.62 -4.07 11.65
CA LYS A 11 4.72 -4.32 13.10
C LYS A 11 4.04 -5.62 13.51
N SER A 12 2.83 -5.84 13.04
CA SER A 12 2.00 -6.98 13.43
C SER A 12 2.20 -8.22 12.57
N GLN A 13 2.86 -8.08 11.41
CA GLN A 13 3.12 -9.17 10.46
C GLN A 13 1.83 -9.81 9.92
N LYS A 14 0.72 -9.07 9.94
CA LYS A 14 -0.58 -9.52 9.44
C LYS A 14 -0.89 -8.89 8.10
N ALA A 15 -1.47 -9.66 7.19
CA ALA A 15 -2.00 -9.12 5.95
C ALA A 15 -3.11 -8.10 6.27
N VAL A 16 -3.01 -6.92 5.66
CA VAL A 16 -3.95 -5.81 5.87
C VAL A 16 -4.52 -5.30 4.56
N LEU A 17 -3.75 -5.34 3.49
CA LEU A 17 -4.18 -4.99 2.14
C LEU A 17 -3.82 -6.13 1.17
N TYR A 18 -4.50 -6.16 0.03
CA TYR A 18 -4.06 -6.93 -1.13
C TYR A 18 -4.11 -6.07 -2.38
N GLN A 19 -3.12 -6.24 -3.24
CA GLN A 19 -3.05 -5.63 -4.55
C GLN A 19 -3.68 -6.57 -5.58
N ARG A 20 -4.60 -6.04 -6.38
CA ARG A 20 -5.13 -6.70 -7.58
C ARG A 20 -5.11 -5.72 -8.74
N GLY A 21 -4.27 -6.01 -9.74
CA GLY A 21 -3.95 -5.06 -10.81
C GLY A 21 -3.26 -3.82 -10.23
N GLU A 22 -3.78 -2.64 -10.55
CA GLU A 22 -3.25 -1.36 -10.07
C GLU A 22 -3.93 -0.88 -8.78
N TYR A 23 -4.73 -1.69 -8.10
CA TYR A 23 -5.51 -1.25 -6.94
C TYR A 23 -5.16 -2.01 -5.67
N LEU A 24 -5.12 -1.29 -4.55
CA LEU A 24 -5.00 -1.85 -3.20
C LEU A 24 -6.37 -1.88 -2.53
N TYR A 25 -6.71 -3.04 -1.99
CA TYR A 25 -7.95 -3.32 -1.32
C TYR A 25 -7.66 -3.70 0.14
N PRO A 26 -8.45 -3.23 1.11
CA PRO A 26 -8.42 -3.74 2.47
C PRO A 26 -8.79 -5.22 2.49
N LEU A 27 -8.10 -5.99 3.33
CA LEU A 27 -8.39 -7.41 3.49
C LEU A 27 -9.82 -7.64 4.01
N TYR A 28 -10.31 -6.71 4.82
CA TYR A 28 -11.67 -6.67 5.35
C TYR A 28 -12.41 -5.44 4.82
N GLY A 29 -12.72 -5.43 3.51
CA GLY A 29 -13.53 -4.40 2.88
C GLY A 29 -13.87 -4.73 1.42
N GLY A 30 -14.88 -4.06 0.87
CA GLY A 30 -15.46 -4.39 -0.45
C GLY A 30 -14.91 -3.57 -1.63
N SER A 31 -14.24 -2.46 -1.38
CA SER A 31 -13.81 -1.50 -2.40
C SER A 31 -12.32 -1.18 -2.29
N ALA A 32 -11.69 -0.86 -3.42
CA ALA A 32 -10.32 -0.37 -3.43
C ALA A 32 -10.23 0.94 -2.64
N GLU A 33 -9.15 1.10 -1.88
CA GLU A 33 -8.85 2.34 -1.15
C GLU A 33 -7.77 3.17 -1.85
N HIS A 34 -6.87 2.48 -2.55
CA HIS A 34 -5.75 3.12 -3.23
C HIS A 34 -5.58 2.59 -4.65
N TRP A 35 -5.02 3.41 -5.52
CA TRP A 35 -4.44 2.96 -6.78
C TRP A 35 -2.93 3.15 -6.75
N VAL A 36 -2.21 2.26 -7.43
CA VAL A 36 -0.76 2.24 -7.57
C VAL A 36 -0.42 2.73 -8.97
N SER A 37 0.49 3.70 -9.07
CA SER A 37 1.05 4.19 -10.33
C SER A 37 2.54 4.39 -10.15
N GLY A 38 3.33 3.57 -10.85
CA GLY A 38 4.77 3.46 -10.62
C GLY A 38 5.06 3.05 -9.17
N ASP A 39 5.92 3.83 -8.50
CA ASP A 39 6.36 3.58 -7.12
C ASP A 39 5.47 4.28 -6.07
N TYR A 40 4.31 4.80 -6.46
CA TYR A 40 3.43 5.54 -5.56
C TYR A 40 2.04 4.93 -5.49
N ALA A 41 1.46 4.96 -4.29
CA ALA A 41 0.05 4.69 -4.09
C ALA A 41 -0.68 5.98 -3.74
N PHE A 42 -1.89 6.13 -4.26
CA PHE A 42 -2.72 7.32 -4.13
C PHE A 42 -4.08 6.93 -3.56
N CYS A 43 -4.59 7.72 -2.62
CA CYS A 43 -5.93 7.53 -2.07
C CYS A 43 -6.98 7.80 -3.15
N LEU A 44 -7.89 6.86 -3.39
CA LEU A 44 -8.96 7.01 -4.38
C LEU A 44 -9.90 8.18 -4.07
N THR A 45 -10.13 8.47 -2.79
CA THR A 45 -11.04 9.55 -2.37
C THR A 45 -10.40 10.93 -2.50
N THR A 46 -9.13 11.08 -2.10
CA THR A 46 -8.48 12.40 -2.01
C THR A 46 -7.53 12.71 -3.15
N GLN A 47 -7.17 11.70 -3.96
CA GLN A 47 -6.16 11.77 -5.01
C GLN A 47 -4.76 12.19 -4.55
N ARG A 48 -4.51 12.16 -3.24
CA ARG A 48 -3.19 12.45 -2.66
C ARG A 48 -2.36 11.18 -2.55
N ILE A 49 -1.05 11.34 -2.66
CA ILE A 49 -0.09 10.27 -2.37
C ILE A 49 -0.28 9.84 -0.92
N THR A 50 -0.44 8.53 -0.72
CA THR A 50 -0.54 7.91 0.61
C THR A 50 0.67 7.06 0.93
N TYR A 51 1.26 6.41 -0.08
CA TYR A 51 2.41 5.54 0.12
C TYR A 51 3.45 5.70 -0.97
N TRP A 52 4.71 5.45 -0.59
CA TRP A 52 5.81 5.22 -1.51
C TRP A 52 6.28 3.76 -1.39
N ILE A 53 6.45 3.11 -2.52
CA ILE A 53 6.84 1.71 -2.64
C ILE A 53 8.29 1.65 -3.08
N LEU A 54 9.16 1.10 -2.22
CA LEU A 54 10.57 0.88 -2.51
C LEU A 54 10.85 -0.64 -2.49
N GLY A 55 10.83 -1.25 -3.67
CA GLY A 55 10.94 -2.71 -3.78
C GLY A 55 9.76 -3.39 -3.12
N LYS A 56 10.01 -4.10 -2.00
CA LYS A 56 8.94 -4.73 -1.21
C LYS A 56 8.43 -3.86 -0.07
N ASP A 57 9.19 -2.84 0.33
CA ASP A 57 8.87 -2.03 1.50
C ASP A 57 7.98 -0.86 1.10
N VAL A 58 7.00 -0.54 1.94
CA VAL A 58 6.00 0.48 1.67
C VAL A 58 6.02 1.50 2.81
N TYR A 59 6.31 2.75 2.48
CA TYR A 59 6.46 3.86 3.40
C TYR A 59 5.22 4.76 3.36
N GLY A 60 4.76 5.23 4.51
CA GLY A 60 3.63 6.16 4.60
C GLY A 60 4.04 7.57 4.20
N HIS A 61 3.22 8.26 3.42
CA HIS A 61 3.45 9.66 3.06
C HIS A 61 2.82 10.58 4.12
N LEU A 62 3.66 11.38 4.78
CA LEU A 62 3.25 12.26 5.88
C LEU A 62 2.78 13.66 5.40
N GLY A 63 3.03 13.97 4.12
CA GLY A 63 2.77 15.29 3.55
C GLY A 63 4.08 16.04 3.26
N ASN A 64 4.01 17.09 2.44
CA ASN A 64 5.17 17.94 2.10
C ASN A 64 6.41 17.19 1.55
N GLY A 65 6.21 16.01 0.94
CA GLY A 65 7.30 15.16 0.45
C GLY A 65 7.99 14.31 1.51
N GLU A 66 7.50 14.32 2.75
CA GLU A 66 8.04 13.51 3.84
C GLU A 66 7.41 12.11 3.89
N LEU A 67 8.22 11.14 4.29
CA LEU A 67 7.84 9.74 4.44
C LEU A 67 8.07 9.28 5.88
N THR A 68 7.41 8.18 6.26
CA THR A 68 7.74 7.48 7.50
C THR A 68 9.19 7.01 7.49
N ARG A 69 9.85 7.03 8.65
CA ARG A 69 11.26 6.58 8.78
C ARG A 69 11.42 5.07 8.60
N GLU A 70 10.37 4.33 8.95
CA GLU A 70 10.30 2.88 8.82
C GLU A 70 9.15 2.51 7.88
N PRO A 71 9.20 1.35 7.20
CA PRO A 71 8.08 0.86 6.41
C PRO A 71 6.84 0.68 7.29
N VAL A 72 5.68 1.06 6.74
CA VAL A 72 4.38 0.79 7.35
C VAL A 72 3.84 -0.57 6.90
N PHE A 73 4.09 -0.93 5.63
CA PHE A 73 3.74 -2.23 5.08
C PHE A 73 4.92 -2.83 4.33
N TYR A 74 4.81 -4.10 4.01
CA TYR A 74 5.66 -4.76 3.03
C TYR A 74 4.85 -5.73 2.17
N TYR A 75 5.21 -5.88 0.90
CA TYR A 75 4.68 -6.94 0.04
C TYR A 75 5.22 -8.29 0.50
N GLY A 76 4.31 -9.22 0.80
CA GLY A 76 4.68 -10.61 1.07
C GLY A 76 5.00 -11.36 -0.22
N ASP A 77 5.96 -12.28 -0.11
CA ASP A 77 6.34 -13.23 -1.17
C ASP A 77 5.26 -14.31 -1.40
#